data_AF-A0A0N1DEE9-F1
#
_entry.id   AF-A0A0N1DEE9-F1
#
_cell.length_a   1.000
_cell.length_b   1.000
_cell.length_c   1.000
_cell.angle_alpha   90.00
_cell.angle_beta   90.00
_cell.angle_gamma   90.00
#
_symmetry.space_group_name_H-M   'P 1'
#
loop_
_entity.id
_entity.type
_entity.pdbx_description
1 polymer ?
#
loop_
_entity_poly.entity_id
_entity_poly.type
_entity_poly.pdbx_seq_one_letter_code
_entity_poly.pdbx_strand_id
1 'polypeptide(L)'
;MSMQGIAMPTLPPMPEGALEIPGEFITAAVSAKIYRMIGSAYGTRAAQRALAEQPVTAAGIEEAREYVSSLMDVDLSTVMVEVVPNSKWGDSGAEGIHFKAGLDQHLIVMPSYVASAIEVLVHEFGHAAHAIKQRQNGEYPFFFTADSTVELISHYCQYHYIVERLSRDHLLIALGQLTTASYALSIQASGTKDFDHYEASGAAAEPLRSMSIDMLQSTHAAFCENQAYYFSEVFRGISLMLALLLLDENEGMRRYASLDRVDRRLQDKLSDAFAGKDALMSFSKINERIEELLERCS
;
A
#
# COMPACT_ATOMS: atom_id res chain seq x y z
N MET A 1 16.35 -7.68 28.60
CA MET A 1 16.08 -6.41 29.33
C MET A 1 14.58 -6.29 29.54
N SER A 2 14.13 -5.91 30.72
CA SER A 2 12.71 -5.64 30.99
C SER A 2 12.32 -4.33 30.31
N MET A 3 11.19 -4.29 29.60
CA MET A 3 10.61 -3.04 29.06
C MET A 3 9.90 -2.21 30.15
N GLN A 4 9.86 -2.68 31.40
CA GLN A 4 9.32 -1.89 32.52
C GLN A 4 10.19 -0.65 32.75
N GLY A 5 9.61 0.52 32.50
CA GLY A 5 10.25 1.81 32.74
C GLY A 5 10.68 2.58 31.48
N ILE A 6 10.55 1.99 30.29
CA ILE A 6 10.68 2.76 29.04
C ILE A 6 9.38 3.52 28.83
N ALA A 7 9.40 4.83 29.05
CA ALA A 7 8.28 5.69 28.69
C ALA A 7 8.12 5.67 27.17
N MET A 8 6.98 5.17 26.69
CA MET A 8 6.68 5.23 25.27
C MET A 8 6.52 6.70 24.85
N PRO A 9 7.15 7.13 23.75
CA PRO A 9 6.98 8.48 23.23
C PRO A 9 5.50 8.76 22.96
N THR A 10 4.97 9.83 23.55
CA THR A 10 3.58 10.27 23.33
C THR A 10 3.44 10.88 21.95
N LEU A 11 2.36 10.61 21.23
CA LEU A 11 2.12 11.27 19.93
C LEU A 11 2.25 12.81 20.05
N PRO A 12 2.81 13.49 19.04
CA PRO A 12 2.84 14.94 19.02
C PRO A 12 1.42 15.51 19.11
N PRO A 13 1.24 16.75 19.60
CA PRO A 13 -0.05 17.43 19.51
C PRO A 13 -0.56 17.45 18.07
N MET A 14 -1.77 16.95 17.86
CA MET A 14 -2.37 16.80 16.54
C MET A 14 -3.39 17.91 16.31
N PRO A 15 -3.31 18.67 15.21
CA PRO A 15 -4.38 19.60 14.86
C PRO A 15 -5.65 18.84 14.50
N GLU A 16 -6.79 19.52 14.63
CA GLU A 16 -8.09 18.97 14.25
C GLU A 16 -8.09 18.51 12.78
N GLY A 17 -8.55 17.29 12.55
CA GLY A 17 -8.60 16.67 11.22
C GLY A 17 -7.26 16.17 10.65
N ALA A 18 -6.16 16.15 11.42
CA ALA A 18 -4.87 15.65 10.91
C ALA A 18 -4.93 14.16 10.44
N LEU A 19 -5.77 13.36 11.09
CA LEU A 19 -6.00 11.95 10.73
C LEU A 19 -7.30 11.75 9.93
N GLU A 20 -8.03 12.82 9.63
CA GLU A 20 -9.28 12.70 8.87
C GLU A 20 -8.97 12.43 7.40
N ILE A 21 -9.68 11.44 6.86
CA ILE A 21 -9.71 11.20 5.42
C ILE A 21 -10.75 12.15 4.82
N PRO A 22 -10.39 12.96 3.82
CA PRO A 22 -11.37 13.78 3.13
C PRO A 22 -12.39 12.92 2.38
N GLY A 23 -13.66 13.30 2.42
CA GLY A 23 -14.77 12.49 1.88
C GLY A 23 -14.61 12.12 0.41
N GLU A 24 -13.92 12.94 -0.39
CA GLU A 24 -13.62 12.66 -1.80
C GLU A 24 -12.71 11.43 -2.04
N PHE A 25 -11.98 10.96 -1.03
CA PHE A 25 -11.16 9.74 -1.09
C PHE A 25 -11.99 8.49 -0.77
N ILE A 26 -13.13 8.65 -0.11
CA ILE A 26 -14.04 7.55 0.24
C ILE A 26 -14.99 7.31 -0.95
N THR A 27 -14.59 6.41 -1.85
CA THR A 27 -15.34 6.16 -3.08
C THR A 27 -15.36 4.67 -3.46
N ALA A 28 -16.44 4.24 -4.13
CA ALA A 28 -16.54 2.94 -4.79
C ALA A 28 -16.09 3.05 -6.26
N ALA A 29 -14.85 3.49 -6.49
CA ALA A 29 -14.39 3.89 -7.82
C ALA A 29 -13.98 2.70 -8.73
N VAL A 30 -13.60 1.56 -8.18
CA VAL A 30 -13.11 0.41 -8.98
C VAL A 30 -14.27 -0.30 -9.67
N SER A 31 -14.17 -0.45 -10.99
CA SER A 31 -15.20 -1.06 -11.82
C SER A 31 -15.17 -2.59 -11.76
N ALA A 32 -16.31 -3.20 -12.04
CA ALA A 32 -16.47 -4.64 -12.14
C ALA A 32 -15.57 -5.25 -13.23
N LYS A 33 -15.19 -4.46 -14.26
CA LYS A 33 -14.21 -4.88 -15.28
C LYS A 33 -12.85 -5.14 -14.63
N ILE A 34 -12.34 -4.19 -13.84
CA ILE A 34 -11.06 -4.32 -13.15
C ILE A 34 -11.08 -5.47 -12.15
N TYR A 35 -12.12 -5.58 -11.32
CA TYR A 35 -12.29 -6.73 -10.41
C TYR A 35 -12.20 -8.08 -11.14
N ARG A 36 -12.92 -8.23 -12.26
CA ARG A 36 -12.89 -9.47 -13.05
C ARG A 36 -11.55 -9.71 -13.74
N MET A 37 -10.85 -8.67 -14.18
CA MET A 37 -9.51 -8.79 -14.76
C MET A 37 -8.52 -9.34 -13.72
N ILE A 38 -8.53 -8.78 -12.50
CA ILE A 38 -7.71 -9.25 -11.38
C ILE A 38 -8.08 -10.70 -11.05
N GLY A 39 -9.36 -11.01 -10.83
CA GLY A 39 -9.81 -12.35 -10.49
C GLY A 39 -9.48 -13.40 -11.55
N SER A 40 -9.57 -13.04 -12.84
CA SER A 40 -9.22 -13.95 -13.95
C SER A 40 -7.71 -14.19 -14.05
N ALA A 41 -6.89 -13.22 -13.66
CA ALA A 41 -5.44 -13.35 -13.69
C ALA A 41 -4.96 -14.51 -12.82
N TYR A 42 -5.53 -14.69 -11.61
CA TYR A 42 -5.18 -15.81 -10.73
C TYR A 42 -5.32 -17.20 -11.37
N GLY A 43 -6.16 -17.36 -12.40
CA GLY A 43 -6.31 -18.62 -13.15
C GLY A 43 -5.27 -18.85 -14.25
N THR A 44 -4.43 -17.87 -14.58
CA THR A 44 -3.50 -17.98 -15.72
C THR A 44 -2.18 -18.66 -15.31
N ARG A 45 -1.54 -19.34 -16.26
CA ARG A 45 -0.23 -19.98 -16.02
C ARG A 45 0.86 -18.96 -15.66
N ALA A 46 0.79 -17.75 -16.22
CA ALA A 46 1.76 -16.69 -15.97
C ALA A 46 1.59 -16.11 -14.56
N ALA A 47 0.36 -15.86 -14.12
CA ALA A 47 0.09 -15.46 -12.74
C ALA A 47 0.48 -16.52 -11.72
N GLN A 48 0.23 -17.81 -12.02
CA GLN A 48 0.70 -18.91 -11.15
C GLN A 48 2.23 -18.97 -11.02
N ARG A 49 2.98 -18.43 -12.00
CA ARG A 49 4.43 -18.25 -11.88
C ARG A 49 4.80 -17.04 -11.02
N ALA A 50 4.05 -15.94 -11.12
CA ALA A 50 4.23 -14.78 -10.25
C ALA A 50 3.98 -15.14 -8.77
N LEU A 51 2.94 -15.95 -8.53
CA LEU A 51 2.59 -16.47 -7.21
C LEU A 51 3.49 -17.61 -6.71
N ALA A 52 4.42 -18.11 -7.53
CA ALA A 52 5.30 -19.18 -7.10
C ALA A 52 6.26 -18.64 -6.04
N GLU A 53 6.33 -19.34 -4.90
CA GLU A 53 7.30 -19.00 -3.87
C GLU A 53 8.73 -19.16 -4.41
N GLN A 54 9.50 -18.08 -4.30
CA GLN A 54 10.89 -18.01 -4.72
C GLN A 54 11.78 -17.73 -3.52
N PRO A 55 13.03 -18.22 -3.53
CA PRO A 55 13.95 -17.94 -2.44
C PRO A 55 14.31 -16.45 -2.40
N VAL A 56 14.37 -15.89 -1.20
CA VAL A 56 14.96 -14.57 -0.98
C VAL A 56 16.48 -14.69 -1.06
N THR A 57 17.09 -14.02 -2.04
CA THR A 57 18.53 -14.13 -2.32
C THR A 57 19.24 -12.79 -2.08
N ALA A 58 20.55 -12.84 -1.80
CA ALA A 58 21.37 -11.63 -1.67
C ALA A 58 21.33 -10.76 -2.93
N ALA A 59 21.31 -11.38 -4.13
CA ALA A 59 21.19 -10.64 -5.38
C ALA A 59 19.84 -9.92 -5.50
N GLY A 60 18.73 -10.57 -5.12
CA GLY A 60 17.42 -9.93 -5.11
C GLY A 60 17.30 -8.81 -4.06
N ILE A 61 17.96 -8.96 -2.91
CA ILE A 61 18.05 -7.91 -1.89
C ILE A 61 18.77 -6.67 -2.45
N GLU A 62 19.94 -6.86 -3.06
CA GLU A 62 20.70 -5.73 -3.62
C GLU A 62 19.99 -5.11 -4.82
N GLU A 63 19.34 -5.90 -5.69
CA GLU A 63 18.52 -5.38 -6.77
C GLU A 63 17.39 -4.48 -6.25
N ALA A 64 16.62 -4.95 -5.27
CA ALA A 64 15.53 -4.16 -4.68
C ALA A 64 16.06 -2.90 -3.99
N ARG A 65 17.16 -3.02 -3.24
CA ARG A 65 17.83 -1.88 -2.57
C ARG A 65 18.27 -0.82 -3.56
N GLU A 66 19.01 -1.20 -4.60
CA GLU A 66 19.50 -0.29 -5.64
C GLU A 66 18.34 0.37 -6.38
N TYR A 67 17.31 -0.40 -6.72
CA TYR A 67 16.13 0.10 -7.40
C TYR A 67 15.44 1.20 -6.59
N VAL A 68 15.10 0.93 -5.32
CA VAL A 68 14.41 1.90 -4.47
C VAL A 68 15.30 3.08 -4.10
N SER A 69 16.60 2.84 -3.86
CA SER A 69 17.55 3.93 -3.58
C SER A 69 17.60 4.94 -4.73
N SER A 70 17.62 4.44 -5.97
CA SER A 70 17.59 5.27 -7.18
C SER A 70 16.24 5.94 -7.39
N LEU A 71 15.14 5.17 -7.30
CA LEU A 71 13.79 5.67 -7.51
C LEU A 71 13.44 6.77 -6.52
N MET A 72 13.79 6.59 -5.24
CA MET A 72 13.48 7.52 -4.18
C MET A 72 14.60 8.52 -3.90
N ASP A 73 15.78 8.42 -4.52
CA ASP A 73 16.91 9.31 -4.25
C ASP A 73 17.23 9.38 -2.73
N VAL A 74 17.55 8.21 -2.16
CA VAL A 74 17.89 8.05 -0.74
C VAL A 74 18.91 6.93 -0.59
N ASP A 75 19.85 7.10 0.33
CA ASP A 75 20.82 6.06 0.67
C ASP A 75 20.16 5.00 1.57
N LEU A 76 20.06 3.77 1.06
CA LEU A 76 19.55 2.62 1.80
C LEU A 76 20.67 1.65 2.22
N SER A 77 21.95 1.99 2.07
CA SER A 77 23.08 1.09 2.36
C SER A 77 23.15 0.62 3.81
N THR A 78 22.58 1.39 4.74
CA THR A 78 22.53 1.09 6.18
C THR A 78 21.33 0.25 6.59
N VAL A 79 20.36 0.00 5.69
CA VAL A 79 19.19 -0.84 5.95
C VAL A 79 19.60 -2.32 5.96
N MET A 80 19.37 -2.99 7.08
CA MET A 80 19.67 -4.42 7.20
C MET A 80 18.52 -5.26 6.66
N VAL A 81 18.83 -6.39 6.04
CA VAL A 81 17.84 -7.41 5.66
C VAL A 81 18.18 -8.72 6.36
N GLU A 82 17.25 -9.24 7.16
CA GLU A 82 17.36 -10.54 7.82
C GLU A 82 16.40 -11.53 7.16
N VAL A 83 16.97 -12.61 6.62
CA VAL A 83 16.19 -13.69 6.01
C VAL A 83 16.02 -14.82 7.03
N VAL A 84 14.78 -15.08 7.42
CA VAL A 84 14.41 -16.09 8.41
C VAL A 84 13.83 -17.33 7.74
N PRO A 85 14.18 -18.56 8.18
CA PRO A 85 13.59 -19.78 7.64
C PRO A 85 12.06 -19.76 7.72
N ASN A 86 11.35 -20.21 6.68
CA ASN A 86 9.88 -20.26 6.67
C ASN A 86 9.29 -21.04 7.85
N SER A 87 10.00 -22.05 8.37
CA SER A 87 9.59 -22.82 9.56
C SER A 87 9.54 -22.00 10.86
N LYS A 88 10.15 -20.81 10.86
CA LYS A 88 10.15 -19.84 11.96
C LYS A 88 9.36 -18.57 11.61
N TRP A 89 8.85 -18.46 10.39
CA TRP A 89 7.98 -17.37 9.98
C TRP A 89 6.62 -17.57 10.66
N GLY A 90 6.39 -16.82 11.73
CA GLY A 90 5.22 -16.99 12.60
C GLY A 90 3.98 -16.23 12.14
N ASP A 91 4.08 -15.48 11.03
CA ASP A 91 3.01 -14.62 10.53
C ASP A 91 2.63 -15.06 9.11
N SER A 92 1.53 -15.82 8.97
CA SER A 92 1.05 -16.26 7.66
C SER A 92 0.46 -15.14 6.81
N GLY A 93 0.24 -13.94 7.37
CA GLY A 93 -0.36 -12.80 6.69
C GLY A 93 0.65 -11.76 6.20
N ALA A 94 1.85 -11.73 6.78
CA ALA A 94 2.92 -10.82 6.36
C ALA A 94 3.85 -11.49 5.33
N GLU A 95 4.07 -10.82 4.20
CA GLU A 95 5.02 -11.25 3.16
C GLU A 95 6.45 -10.74 3.46
N GLY A 96 6.55 -9.69 4.27
CA GLY A 96 7.77 -9.07 4.80
C GLY A 96 7.40 -8.18 6.00
N ILE A 97 8.40 -7.78 6.79
CA ILE A 97 8.19 -6.87 7.93
C ILE A 97 9.30 -5.82 7.98
N HIS A 98 8.93 -4.55 7.99
CA HIS A 98 9.83 -3.43 8.23
C HIS A 98 9.81 -2.94 9.68
N PHE A 99 10.99 -2.83 10.28
CA PHE A 99 11.23 -2.20 11.58
C PHE A 99 12.03 -0.91 11.42
N LYS A 100 11.46 0.19 11.92
CA LYS A 100 12.06 1.52 11.91
C LYS A 100 12.96 1.71 13.14
N ALA A 101 14.25 1.99 12.97
CA ALA A 101 15.16 2.28 14.09
C ALA A 101 16.15 3.41 13.76
N GLY A 102 16.31 4.36 14.69
CA GLY A 102 17.19 5.50 14.50
C GLY A 102 16.76 6.41 13.34
N LEU A 103 17.72 7.05 12.68
CA LEU A 103 17.46 7.90 11.50
C LEU A 103 17.50 7.09 10.20
N ASP A 104 18.33 6.06 10.14
CA ASP A 104 18.69 5.31 8.93
C ASP A 104 18.92 3.80 9.13
N GLN A 105 19.06 3.32 10.37
CA GLN A 105 19.40 1.93 10.71
C GLN A 105 18.17 1.02 10.77
N HIS A 106 17.43 0.94 9.67
CA HIS A 106 16.20 0.13 9.61
C HIS A 106 16.50 -1.35 9.39
N LEU A 107 15.57 -2.22 9.79
CA LEU A 107 15.65 -3.67 9.59
C LEU A 107 14.44 -4.13 8.78
N ILE A 108 14.67 -4.87 7.71
CA ILE A 108 13.66 -5.60 6.96
C ILE A 108 13.83 -7.08 7.30
N VAL A 109 12.76 -7.76 7.68
CA VAL A 109 12.75 -9.19 7.95
C VAL A 109 11.91 -9.88 6.90
N MET A 110 12.48 -10.89 6.24
CA MET A 110 11.84 -11.63 5.15
C MET A 110 11.82 -13.13 5.44
N PRO A 111 10.76 -13.86 5.08
CA PRO A 111 10.82 -15.32 5.04
C PRO A 111 11.82 -15.79 3.96
N SER A 112 12.39 -16.99 4.12
CA SER A 112 13.36 -17.53 3.16
C SER A 112 12.78 -17.80 1.76
N TYR A 113 11.47 -17.99 1.66
CA TYR A 113 10.70 -18.18 0.45
C TYR A 113 9.42 -17.36 0.52
N VAL A 114 9.10 -16.63 -0.55
CA VAL A 114 7.86 -15.87 -0.70
C VAL A 114 7.54 -15.69 -2.20
N ALA A 115 6.26 -15.52 -2.52
CA ALA A 115 5.84 -15.13 -3.87
C ALA A 115 6.44 -13.76 -4.24
N SER A 116 6.85 -13.58 -5.50
CA SER A 116 7.46 -12.33 -5.98
C SER A 116 8.51 -11.71 -5.04
N ALA A 117 9.50 -12.48 -4.57
CA ALA A 117 10.44 -12.05 -3.53
C ALA A 117 11.08 -10.65 -3.72
N ILE A 118 11.47 -10.29 -4.95
CA ILE A 118 12.06 -8.97 -5.24
C ILE A 118 10.99 -7.86 -5.13
N GLU A 119 9.77 -8.12 -5.57
CA GLU A 119 8.66 -7.16 -5.48
C GLU A 119 8.32 -6.84 -4.01
N VAL A 120 8.25 -7.87 -3.16
CA VAL A 120 8.03 -7.71 -1.71
C VAL A 120 9.19 -6.94 -1.09
N LEU A 121 10.45 -7.27 -1.44
CA LEU A 121 11.60 -6.50 -0.99
C LEU A 121 11.54 -5.03 -1.42
N VAL A 122 11.12 -4.74 -2.65
CA VAL A 122 10.93 -3.35 -3.14
C VAL A 122 9.88 -2.62 -2.30
N HIS A 123 8.78 -3.28 -1.95
CA HIS A 123 7.77 -2.73 -1.04
C HIS A 123 8.37 -2.38 0.33
N GLU A 124 9.07 -3.32 0.96
CA GLU A 124 9.69 -3.13 2.29
C GLU A 124 10.79 -2.06 2.28
N PHE A 125 11.62 -2.03 1.23
CA PHE A 125 12.59 -0.95 1.03
C PHE A 125 11.89 0.40 0.78
N GLY A 126 10.70 0.41 0.18
CA GLY A 126 9.87 1.60 0.06
C GLY A 126 9.44 2.16 1.42
N HIS A 127 9.06 1.32 2.37
CA HIS A 127 8.84 1.74 3.77
C HIS A 127 10.11 2.29 4.41
N ALA A 128 11.25 1.64 4.18
CA ALA A 128 12.54 2.12 4.69
C ALA A 128 12.90 3.49 4.11
N ALA A 129 12.81 3.67 2.79
CA ALA A 129 13.04 4.92 2.08
C ALA A 129 12.15 6.05 2.60
N HIS A 130 10.86 5.77 2.78
CA HIS A 130 9.90 6.71 3.36
C HIS A 130 10.36 7.17 4.75
N ALA A 131 10.59 6.23 5.65
CA ALA A 131 10.92 6.55 7.03
C ALA A 131 12.27 7.28 7.16
N ILE A 132 13.27 6.96 6.32
CA ILE A 132 14.56 7.67 6.30
C ILE A 132 14.36 9.11 5.84
N LYS A 133 13.64 9.34 4.74
CA LYS A 133 13.37 10.70 4.25
C LYS A 133 12.60 11.55 5.25
N GLN A 134 11.60 10.99 5.93
CA GLN A 134 10.89 11.69 6.98
C GLN A 134 11.86 12.11 8.10
N ARG A 135 12.66 11.17 8.60
CA ARG A 135 13.52 11.37 9.77
C ARG A 135 14.70 12.28 9.53
N GLN A 136 15.15 12.44 8.28
CA GLN A 136 16.17 13.43 7.91
C GLN A 136 15.76 14.87 8.23
N ASN A 137 14.46 15.16 8.37
CA ASN A 137 14.00 16.47 8.84
C ASN A 137 14.31 16.74 10.33
N GLY A 138 14.52 15.70 11.13
CA GLY A 138 14.92 15.81 12.54
C GLY A 138 13.83 16.29 13.52
N GLU A 139 12.62 16.63 13.07
CA GLU A 139 11.53 17.03 13.95
C GLU A 139 10.69 15.84 14.43
N TYR A 140 10.21 15.92 15.68
CA TYR A 140 9.49 14.84 16.35
C TYR A 140 8.27 14.30 15.56
N PRO A 141 7.44 15.12 14.88
CA PRO A 141 6.27 14.62 14.15
C PRO A 141 6.61 13.74 12.94
N PHE A 142 7.81 13.86 12.36
CA PHE A 142 8.28 13.01 11.27
C PHE A 142 8.65 11.59 11.70
N PHE A 143 8.69 11.30 13.00
CA PHE A 143 8.87 9.94 13.50
C PHE A 143 7.58 9.12 13.45
N PHE A 144 6.45 9.76 13.15
CA PHE A 144 5.13 9.16 13.10
C PHE A 144 4.51 9.37 11.71
N THR A 145 3.80 8.34 11.24
CA THR A 145 3.13 8.30 9.95
C THR A 145 1.64 8.05 10.20
N ALA A 146 0.76 8.66 9.41
CA ALA A 146 -0.66 8.34 9.47
C ALA A 146 -0.91 7.01 8.74
N ASP A 147 -1.87 6.22 9.21
CA ASP A 147 -2.21 4.92 8.57
C ASP A 147 -2.61 5.10 7.09
N SER A 148 -3.23 6.23 6.76
CA SER A 148 -3.62 6.58 5.38
C SER A 148 -2.43 6.87 4.44
N THR A 149 -1.21 7.01 4.95
CA THR A 149 -0.02 7.40 4.17
C THR A 149 1.12 6.41 4.26
N VAL A 150 1.04 5.45 5.21
CA VAL A 150 2.12 4.51 5.49
C VAL A 150 2.43 3.58 4.30
N GLU A 151 1.39 3.19 3.58
CA GLU A 151 1.44 2.24 2.45
C GLU A 151 1.64 2.92 1.08
N LEU A 152 1.50 4.25 1.00
CA LEU A 152 1.53 4.95 -0.28
C LEU A 152 2.91 4.82 -0.95
N ILE A 153 3.98 5.11 -0.21
CA ILE A 153 5.34 5.07 -0.77
C ILE A 153 5.77 3.64 -1.12
N SER A 154 5.46 2.66 -0.26
CA SER A 154 5.82 1.26 -0.46
C SER A 154 5.15 0.68 -1.71
N HIS A 155 3.83 0.86 -1.85
CA HIS A 155 3.12 0.42 -3.04
C HIS A 155 3.47 1.22 -4.29
N TYR A 156 3.79 2.52 -4.17
CA TYR A 156 4.32 3.28 -5.31
C TYR A 156 5.61 2.64 -5.84
N CYS A 157 6.57 2.33 -4.95
CA CYS A 157 7.82 1.67 -5.34
C CYS A 157 7.54 0.29 -5.97
N GLN A 158 6.66 -0.49 -5.35
CA GLN A 158 6.25 -1.81 -5.81
C GLN A 158 5.66 -1.76 -7.23
N TYR A 159 4.65 -0.91 -7.46
CA TYR A 159 4.00 -0.78 -8.75
C TYR A 159 4.92 -0.22 -9.81
N HIS A 160 5.81 0.71 -9.46
CA HIS A 160 6.77 1.28 -10.40
C HIS A 160 7.74 0.18 -10.87
N TYR A 161 8.23 -0.66 -9.95
CA TYR A 161 9.06 -1.81 -10.27
C TYR A 161 8.35 -2.81 -11.19
N ILE A 162 7.11 -3.17 -10.86
CA ILE A 162 6.33 -4.12 -11.65
C ILE A 162 6.13 -3.61 -13.08
N VAL A 163 5.70 -2.36 -13.23
CA VAL A 163 5.42 -1.75 -14.55
C VAL A 163 6.69 -1.64 -15.39
N GLU A 164 7.84 -1.33 -14.78
CA GLU A 164 9.11 -1.19 -15.52
C GLU A 164 9.80 -2.50 -15.84
N ARG A 165 9.71 -3.51 -14.96
CA ARG A 165 10.58 -4.70 -15.01
C ARG A 165 9.85 -6.02 -15.16
N LEU A 166 8.57 -6.07 -14.84
CA LEU A 166 7.80 -7.31 -14.83
C LEU A 166 6.71 -7.28 -15.91
N SER A 167 5.80 -8.25 -15.83
CA SER A 167 4.76 -8.44 -16.83
C SER A 167 3.41 -7.93 -16.36
N ARG A 168 2.50 -7.79 -17.32
CA ARG A 168 1.09 -7.47 -17.09
C ARG A 168 0.44 -8.36 -16.03
N ASP A 169 0.75 -9.66 -16.03
CA ASP A 169 0.19 -10.61 -15.06
C ASP A 169 0.72 -10.36 -13.64
N HIS A 170 1.98 -9.93 -13.47
CA HIS A 170 2.49 -9.54 -12.15
C HIS A 170 1.73 -8.33 -11.62
N LEU A 171 1.45 -7.33 -12.47
CA LEU A 171 0.65 -6.18 -12.07
C LEU A 171 -0.78 -6.59 -11.65
N LEU A 172 -1.44 -7.45 -12.42
CA LEU A 172 -2.78 -7.93 -12.05
C LEU A 172 -2.79 -8.70 -10.72
N ILE A 173 -1.74 -9.47 -10.42
CA ILE A 173 -1.61 -10.20 -9.16
C ILE A 173 -1.35 -9.24 -8.00
N ALA A 174 -0.46 -8.26 -8.16
CA ALA A 174 -0.21 -7.23 -7.14
C ALA A 174 -1.47 -6.37 -6.88
N LEU A 175 -2.29 -6.12 -7.90
CA LEU A 175 -3.60 -5.48 -7.77
C LEU A 175 -4.64 -6.34 -7.04
N GLY A 176 -4.34 -7.60 -6.69
CA GLY A 176 -5.16 -8.42 -5.80
C GLY A 176 -5.51 -7.72 -4.49
N GLN A 177 -4.54 -7.02 -3.88
CA GLN A 177 -4.74 -6.25 -2.65
C GLN A 177 -5.76 -5.11 -2.82
N LEU A 178 -5.84 -4.51 -4.02
CA LEU A 178 -6.81 -3.47 -4.36
C LEU A 178 -8.25 -4.01 -4.33
N THR A 179 -8.47 -5.30 -4.58
CA THR A 179 -9.82 -5.90 -4.59
C THR A 179 -10.46 -5.80 -3.20
N THR A 180 -9.76 -6.31 -2.18
CA THR A 180 -10.22 -6.28 -0.78
C THR A 180 -10.32 -4.85 -0.26
N ALA A 181 -9.29 -4.03 -0.49
CA ALA A 181 -9.25 -2.65 -0.03
C ALA A 181 -10.34 -1.76 -0.67
N SER A 182 -10.61 -1.95 -1.97
CA SER A 182 -11.69 -1.23 -2.66
C SER A 182 -13.07 -1.69 -2.20
N TYR A 183 -13.21 -2.96 -1.81
CA TYR A 183 -14.45 -3.43 -1.19
C TYR A 183 -14.68 -2.76 0.16
N ALA A 184 -13.65 -2.64 1.01
CA ALA A 184 -13.74 -1.90 2.27
C ALA A 184 -14.14 -0.43 2.05
N LEU A 185 -13.54 0.25 1.05
CA LEU A 185 -13.91 1.61 0.65
C LEU A 185 -15.36 1.72 0.17
N SER A 186 -15.86 0.73 -0.58
CA SER A 186 -17.26 0.73 -1.04
C SER A 186 -18.26 0.62 0.12
N ILE A 187 -17.95 -0.18 1.15
CA ILE A 187 -18.76 -0.24 2.37
C ILE A 187 -18.71 1.11 3.08
N GLN A 188 -17.53 1.72 3.21
CA GLN A 188 -17.40 3.03 3.87
C GLN A 188 -18.18 4.11 3.12
N ALA A 189 -18.14 4.10 1.78
CA ALA A 189 -18.87 5.02 0.92
C ALA A 189 -20.39 4.83 0.97
N SER A 190 -20.86 3.61 1.28
CA SER A 190 -22.30 3.34 1.45
C SER A 190 -22.89 3.99 2.71
N GLY A 191 -22.06 4.28 3.71
CA GLY A 191 -22.50 4.82 4.99
C GLY A 191 -23.23 3.81 5.89
N THR A 192 -23.21 2.52 5.56
CA THR A 192 -23.86 1.45 6.34
C THR A 192 -22.93 0.26 6.60
N LYS A 193 -23.16 -0.40 7.73
CA LYS A 193 -22.52 -1.68 8.13
C LYS A 193 -23.51 -2.83 8.13
N ASP A 194 -24.71 -2.63 7.61
CA ASP A 194 -25.69 -3.68 7.41
C ASP A 194 -25.64 -4.14 5.95
N PHE A 195 -25.55 -5.45 5.74
CA PHE A 195 -25.33 -6.00 4.39
C PHE A 195 -26.50 -5.73 3.46
N ASP A 196 -27.75 -5.86 3.92
CA ASP A 196 -28.93 -5.64 3.08
C ASP A 196 -29.03 -4.17 2.63
N HIS A 197 -28.71 -3.24 3.54
CA HIS A 197 -28.63 -1.82 3.20
C HIS A 197 -27.43 -1.52 2.28
N TYR A 198 -26.29 -2.20 2.47
CA TYR A 198 -25.12 -2.06 1.60
C TYR A 198 -25.45 -2.55 0.20
N GLU A 199 -26.03 -3.74 0.05
CA GLU A 199 -26.44 -4.34 -1.22
C GLU A 199 -27.40 -3.42 -2.01
N ALA A 200 -28.34 -2.77 -1.32
CA ALA A 200 -29.26 -1.81 -1.91
C ALA A 200 -28.60 -0.46 -2.29
N SER A 201 -27.36 -0.21 -1.86
CA SER A 201 -26.66 1.06 -2.08
C SER A 201 -26.03 1.15 -3.48
N GLY A 202 -25.85 2.38 -3.98
CA GLY A 202 -25.10 2.61 -5.21
C GLY A 202 -23.63 2.20 -5.14
N ALA A 203 -23.05 2.18 -3.94
CA ALA A 203 -21.65 1.80 -3.72
C ALA A 203 -21.40 0.29 -3.92
N ALA A 204 -22.42 -0.55 -3.76
CA ALA A 204 -22.31 -1.99 -3.95
C ALA A 204 -22.39 -2.45 -5.42
N ALA A 205 -22.75 -1.55 -6.35
CA ALA A 205 -23.08 -1.91 -7.73
C ALA A 205 -21.93 -2.64 -8.46
N GLU A 206 -20.69 -2.16 -8.35
CA GLU A 206 -19.54 -2.76 -9.03
C GLU A 206 -19.05 -4.07 -8.36
N PRO A 207 -18.95 -4.14 -7.02
CA PRO A 207 -18.72 -5.41 -6.31
C PRO A 207 -19.76 -6.50 -6.66
N LEU A 208 -21.06 -6.19 -6.64
CA LEU A 208 -22.13 -7.14 -6.97
C LEU A 208 -22.07 -7.66 -8.42
N ARG A 209 -21.52 -6.88 -9.35
CA ARG A 209 -21.33 -7.26 -10.76
C ARG A 209 -20.07 -8.11 -11.00
N SER A 210 -19.23 -8.30 -9.98
CA SER A 210 -17.91 -8.93 -10.14
C SER A 210 -17.65 -10.12 -9.23
N MET A 211 -18.27 -10.17 -8.06
CA MET A 211 -18.08 -11.21 -7.04
C MET A 211 -19.41 -11.94 -6.74
N SER A 212 -19.34 -13.15 -6.20
CA SER A 212 -20.55 -13.84 -5.74
C SER A 212 -21.10 -13.17 -4.48
N ILE A 213 -22.43 -13.24 -4.31
CA ILE A 213 -23.10 -12.71 -3.11
C ILE A 213 -22.52 -13.34 -1.84
N ASP A 214 -22.31 -14.67 -1.83
CA ASP A 214 -21.74 -15.38 -0.68
C ASP A 214 -20.36 -14.84 -0.27
N MET A 215 -19.50 -14.52 -1.25
CA MET A 215 -18.18 -13.94 -1.00
C MET A 215 -18.30 -12.53 -0.42
N LEU A 216 -19.20 -11.71 -0.97
CA LEU A 216 -19.44 -10.35 -0.49
C LEU A 216 -19.98 -10.35 0.93
N GLN A 217 -20.96 -11.20 1.23
CA GLN A 217 -21.54 -11.37 2.57
C GLN A 217 -20.50 -11.82 3.60
N SER A 218 -19.72 -12.85 3.26
CA SER A 218 -18.66 -13.36 4.14
C SER A 218 -17.60 -12.30 4.44
N THR A 219 -17.13 -11.60 3.41
CA THR A 219 -16.11 -10.54 3.55
C THR A 219 -16.67 -9.34 4.34
N HIS A 220 -17.93 -8.97 4.11
CA HIS A 220 -18.59 -7.90 4.86
C HIS A 220 -18.74 -8.24 6.34
N ALA A 221 -19.12 -9.48 6.66
CA ALA A 221 -19.18 -9.97 8.04
C ALA A 221 -17.80 -9.89 8.72
N ALA A 222 -16.74 -10.34 8.03
CA ALA A 222 -15.37 -10.27 8.55
C ALA A 222 -14.93 -8.82 8.87
N PHE A 223 -15.27 -7.85 8.01
CA PHE A 223 -15.01 -6.43 8.29
C PHE A 223 -15.82 -5.89 9.47
N CYS A 224 -17.07 -6.32 9.62
CA CYS A 224 -17.92 -5.92 10.74
C CYS A 224 -17.42 -6.48 12.07
N GLU A 225 -16.91 -7.72 12.07
CA GLU A 225 -16.34 -8.40 13.24
C GLU A 225 -14.98 -7.84 13.64
N ASN A 226 -14.18 -7.36 12.68
CA ASN A 226 -12.86 -6.80 12.93
C ASN A 226 -12.73 -5.36 12.39
N GLN A 227 -13.18 -4.40 13.20
CA GLN A 227 -13.16 -2.99 12.82
C GLN A 227 -11.75 -2.44 12.56
N ALA A 228 -10.74 -2.90 13.31
CA ALA A 228 -9.36 -2.46 13.10
C ALA A 228 -8.85 -2.88 11.72
N TYR A 229 -9.10 -4.14 11.35
CA TYR A 229 -8.78 -4.64 10.01
C TYR A 229 -9.55 -3.89 8.92
N TYR A 230 -10.85 -3.66 9.12
CA TYR A 230 -11.68 -2.90 8.18
C TYR A 230 -11.13 -1.50 7.90
N PHE A 231 -10.80 -0.73 8.95
CA PHE A 231 -10.23 0.60 8.76
C PHE A 231 -8.84 0.55 8.14
N SER A 232 -8.02 -0.44 8.49
CA SER A 232 -6.73 -0.67 7.83
C SER A 232 -6.88 -0.88 6.32
N GLU A 233 -7.89 -1.64 5.87
CA GLU A 233 -8.16 -1.84 4.44
C GLU A 233 -8.72 -0.59 3.75
N VAL A 234 -9.52 0.22 4.43
CA VAL A 234 -9.94 1.54 3.92
C VAL A 234 -8.73 2.44 3.67
N PHE A 235 -7.82 2.54 4.64
CA PHE A 235 -6.58 3.33 4.52
C PHE A 235 -5.64 2.80 3.43
N ARG A 236 -5.50 1.47 3.35
CA ARG A 236 -4.74 0.82 2.28
C ARG A 236 -5.34 1.12 0.91
N GLY A 237 -6.66 1.08 0.76
CA GLY A 237 -7.34 1.37 -0.51
C GLY A 237 -7.00 2.77 -1.03
N ILE A 238 -6.98 3.77 -0.14
CA ILE A 238 -6.58 5.15 -0.47
C ILE A 238 -5.11 5.18 -0.92
N SER A 239 -4.23 4.53 -0.18
CA SER A 239 -2.80 4.46 -0.49
C SER A 239 -2.54 3.79 -1.85
N LEU A 240 -3.20 2.67 -2.13
CA LEU A 240 -3.09 1.94 -3.39
C LEU A 240 -3.56 2.78 -4.58
N MET A 241 -4.72 3.44 -4.47
CA MET A 241 -5.25 4.28 -5.54
C MET A 241 -4.33 5.48 -5.81
N LEU A 242 -3.82 6.12 -4.76
CA LEU A 242 -2.86 7.20 -4.89
C LEU A 242 -1.55 6.73 -5.53
N ALA A 243 -1.01 5.58 -5.11
CA ALA A 243 0.22 5.00 -5.66
C ALA A 243 0.11 4.79 -7.18
N LEU A 244 -1.02 4.24 -7.65
CA LEU A 244 -1.28 4.00 -9.07
C LEU A 244 -1.48 5.30 -9.87
N LEU A 245 -2.24 6.25 -9.32
CA LEU A 245 -2.51 7.55 -9.96
C LEU A 245 -1.25 8.40 -10.08
N LEU A 246 -0.33 8.31 -9.12
CA LEU A 246 0.88 9.11 -9.03
C LEU A 246 2.12 8.38 -9.56
N LEU A 247 1.96 7.24 -10.24
CA LEU A 247 3.08 6.37 -10.58
C LEU A 247 4.19 7.06 -11.41
N ASP A 248 3.84 8.04 -12.25
CA ASP A 248 4.81 8.75 -13.10
C ASP A 248 5.46 9.97 -12.42
N GLU A 249 5.22 10.16 -11.11
CA GLU A 249 5.48 11.43 -10.42
C GLU A 249 6.61 11.35 -9.41
N ASN A 250 7.76 10.89 -9.88
CA ASN A 250 8.91 10.52 -9.06
C ASN A 250 9.39 11.70 -8.19
N GLU A 251 9.54 12.90 -8.75
CA GLU A 251 9.93 14.08 -7.96
C GLU A 251 8.89 14.45 -6.90
N GLY A 252 7.60 14.39 -7.26
CA GLY A 252 6.51 14.66 -6.33
C GLY A 252 6.46 13.62 -5.21
N MET A 253 6.68 12.35 -5.53
CA MET A 253 6.67 11.26 -4.55
C MET A 253 7.86 11.35 -3.59
N ARG A 254 9.04 11.70 -4.10
CA ARG A 254 10.22 12.01 -3.26
C ARG A 254 9.93 13.17 -2.32
N ARG A 255 9.30 14.24 -2.82
CA ARG A 255 8.91 15.39 -2.01
C ARG A 255 7.87 15.01 -0.95
N TYR A 256 6.87 14.21 -1.33
CA TYR A 256 5.86 13.69 -0.42
C TYR A 256 6.48 12.92 0.74
N ALA A 257 7.38 11.97 0.44
CA ALA A 257 8.07 11.19 1.46
C ALA A 257 8.88 12.06 2.44
N SER A 258 9.44 13.18 1.98
CA SER A 258 10.14 14.13 2.85
C SER A 258 9.21 15.06 3.63
N LEU A 259 7.96 15.24 3.21
CA LEU A 259 6.98 16.14 3.85
C LEU A 259 5.97 15.41 4.72
N ASP A 260 5.83 14.09 4.59
CA ASP A 260 4.85 13.32 5.34
C ASP A 260 5.19 13.32 6.83
N ARG A 261 4.23 13.73 7.63
CA ARG A 261 4.30 13.81 9.09
C ARG A 261 2.91 13.67 9.67
N VAL A 262 2.79 13.04 10.83
CA VAL A 262 1.48 12.64 11.36
C VAL A 262 0.53 13.83 11.57
N ASP A 263 1.03 14.98 12.01
CA ASP A 263 0.27 16.19 12.40
C ASP A 263 -0.14 17.10 11.24
N ARG A 264 -0.10 16.58 10.00
CA ARG A 264 -0.57 17.29 8.81
C ARG A 264 -1.69 16.50 8.13
N ARG A 265 -2.64 17.22 7.54
CA ARG A 265 -3.74 16.62 6.77
C ARG A 265 -3.21 16.03 5.48
N LEU A 266 -3.85 14.95 5.01
CA LEU A 266 -3.49 14.29 3.75
C LEU A 266 -3.52 15.25 2.55
N GLN A 267 -4.56 16.08 2.43
CA GLN A 267 -4.69 17.06 1.34
C GLN A 267 -3.50 18.02 1.30
N ASP A 268 -3.10 18.59 2.43
CA ASP A 268 -2.01 19.56 2.49
C ASP A 268 -0.68 18.92 2.05
N LYS A 269 -0.41 17.68 2.49
CA LYS A 269 0.78 16.93 2.09
C LYS A 269 0.81 16.70 0.58
N LEU A 270 -0.33 16.27 0.04
CA LEU A 270 -0.47 16.00 -1.38
C LEU A 270 -0.33 17.29 -2.21
N SER A 271 -1.00 18.37 -1.82
CA SER A 271 -0.93 19.66 -2.53
C SER A 271 0.49 20.24 -2.57
N ASP A 272 1.23 20.15 -1.47
CA ASP A 272 2.63 20.61 -1.42
C ASP A 272 3.57 19.73 -2.25
N ALA A 273 3.38 18.41 -2.17
CA ALA A 273 4.20 17.44 -2.86
C ALA A 273 4.02 17.51 -4.39
N PHE A 274 2.77 17.69 -4.83
CA PHE A 274 2.34 17.57 -6.22
C PHE A 274 1.75 18.89 -6.74
N ALA A 275 2.46 20.01 -6.55
CA ALA A 275 2.00 21.34 -6.95
C ALA A 275 1.63 21.43 -8.45
N GLY A 276 0.49 22.06 -8.76
CA GLY A 276 -0.02 22.19 -10.13
C GLY A 276 -0.68 20.93 -10.69
N LYS A 277 -0.82 19.89 -9.86
CA LYS A 277 -1.55 18.68 -10.18
C LYS A 277 -2.92 18.75 -9.52
N ASP A 278 -3.88 19.33 -10.23
CA ASP A 278 -5.31 19.14 -9.90
C ASP A 278 -5.68 17.63 -9.81
N ALA A 279 -4.79 16.76 -10.31
CA ALA A 279 -4.82 15.30 -10.33
C ALA A 279 -4.82 14.60 -8.95
N LEU A 280 -4.85 15.31 -7.83
CA LEU A 280 -5.13 14.69 -6.52
C LEU A 280 -6.61 14.25 -6.37
N MET A 281 -7.48 14.63 -7.32
CA MET A 281 -8.91 14.83 -7.07
C MET A 281 -9.88 14.02 -7.95
N SER A 282 -9.50 12.85 -8.48
CA SER A 282 -10.57 11.94 -8.93
C SER A 282 -10.13 10.49 -8.96
N PHE A 283 -10.38 9.80 -7.84
CA PHE A 283 -10.36 8.34 -7.79
C PHE A 283 -11.25 7.72 -8.90
N SER A 284 -12.20 8.47 -9.47
CA SER A 284 -12.95 8.07 -10.67
C SER A 284 -12.07 7.66 -11.87
N LYS A 285 -10.87 8.23 -12.01
CA LYS A 285 -9.91 7.91 -13.09
C LYS A 285 -9.11 6.63 -12.85
N ILE A 286 -9.26 5.97 -11.68
CA ILE A 286 -8.45 4.81 -11.33
C ILE A 286 -8.56 3.67 -12.35
N ASN A 287 -9.75 3.47 -12.93
CA ASN A 287 -9.95 2.43 -13.95
C ASN A 287 -9.14 2.69 -15.22
N GLU A 288 -9.21 3.91 -15.75
CA GLU A 288 -8.45 4.33 -16.93
C GLU A 288 -6.94 4.19 -16.67
N ARG A 289 -6.50 4.60 -15.48
CA ARG A 289 -5.10 4.51 -15.08
C ARG A 289 -4.61 3.07 -14.98
N ILE A 290 -5.39 2.17 -14.37
CA ILE A 290 -5.02 0.75 -14.30
C ILE A 290 -4.90 0.15 -15.70
N GLU A 291 -5.82 0.48 -16.61
CA GLU A 291 -5.78 -0.02 -17.98
C GLU A 291 -4.53 0.46 -18.72
N GLU A 292 -4.19 1.75 -18.61
CA GLU A 292 -2.96 2.33 -19.17
C GLU A 292 -1.69 1.62 -18.64
N LEU A 293 -1.59 1.43 -17.32
CA LEU A 293 -0.44 0.77 -16.70
C LEU A 293 -0.29 -0.68 -17.15
N LEU A 294 -1.41 -1.39 -17.33
CA LEU A 294 -1.43 -2.76 -17.83
C LEU A 294 -1.01 -2.88 -19.30
N GLU A 295 -1.12 -1.81 -20.09
CA GLU A 295 -0.61 -1.75 -21.48
C GLU A 295 0.89 -1.42 -21.53
N ARG A 296 1.42 -0.74 -20.51
CA ARG A 296 2.84 -0.40 -20.38
C ARG A 296 3.72 -1.55 -19.93
N CYS A 297 3.15 -2.52 -19.22
CA CYS A 297 3.89 -3.71 -18.79
C CYS A 297 4.33 -4.53 -20.00
N SER A 298 5.55 -5.09 -19.92
CA SER A 298 6.14 -5.92 -21.00
C SER A 298 5.51 -7.31 -21.12
#